data_AF-A0A4Q5REB4-F1
#
_entry.id   AF-A0A4Q5REB4-F1
#
_cell.length_a   1.000
_cell.length_b   1.000
_cell.length_c   1.000
_cell.angle_alpha   90.00
_cell.angle_beta   90.00
_cell.angle_gamma   90.00
#
_symmetry.space_group_name_H-M   'P 1'
#
loop_
_entity.id
_entity.type
_entity.pdbx_description
1 polymer ?
#
loop_
_entity_poly.entity_id
_entity_poly.type
_entity_poly.pdbx_seq_one_letter_code
_entity_poly.pdbx_strand_id
1 'polypeptide(L)'
;MPTRTGLVVGKFWPPHRGHQLLLETAAAQVTELLVLVYANPDDTQHPAPARAQWLRELYRGDDYGQGPHIGPTPLRLHALPAVAVPPDAADDTTHREFVRQWLARHNLRVEVVFSSEAYGPGFAAHLGAAHVAVDVPRQQVPTSGTQLRAALAGAAADFTAPASHIHPFVAAQYGLVPTTPVPRLVLLGAESSGKTTLAVALAEALGTAWVPEFGRTLHEQKNAQLDYEDLVYIGRRQLELEDEATAQAQGWLICDTNAATTALYSYYYFHRCDFALQQMAQVCRQRYAHTFVCLPTTPFQDDGWRGPEALRQFQHGAILMQLELLGIPYTLVDGTVEERVSKVRAVLE
;
A
#
# COMPACT_ATOMS: atom_id res chain seq x y z
N MET A 1 -25.34 -8.97 21.00
CA MET A 1 -26.06 -8.30 19.89
C MET A 1 -26.28 -9.33 18.80
N PRO A 2 -27.39 -9.34 18.04
CA PRO A 2 -27.52 -10.31 16.96
C PRO A 2 -26.35 -10.13 15.99
N THR A 3 -25.64 -11.23 15.72
CA THR A 3 -24.54 -11.32 14.77
C THR A 3 -25.11 -11.01 13.40
N ARG A 4 -24.74 -9.87 12.81
CA ARG A 4 -25.21 -9.46 11.50
C ARG A 4 -24.10 -9.72 10.49
N THR A 5 -24.27 -10.67 9.57
CA THR A 5 -23.26 -10.92 8.52
C THR A 5 -23.57 -10.12 7.26
N GLY A 6 -22.63 -9.24 6.86
CA GLY A 6 -22.71 -8.45 5.64
C GLY A 6 -22.08 -9.15 4.44
N LEU A 7 -22.53 -8.81 3.24
CA LEU A 7 -21.95 -9.24 1.97
C LEU A 7 -21.64 -8.04 1.07
N VAL A 8 -20.42 -8.01 0.54
CA VAL A 8 -20.00 -7.19 -0.60
C VAL A 8 -19.47 -8.11 -1.69
N VAL A 9 -19.89 -7.88 -2.93
CA VAL A 9 -19.39 -8.59 -4.11
C VAL A 9 -18.82 -7.56 -5.08
N GLY A 10 -17.62 -7.81 -5.59
CA GLY A 10 -17.00 -6.89 -6.53
C GLY A 10 -15.84 -7.51 -7.30
N LYS A 11 -15.51 -6.88 -8.44
CA LYS A 11 -14.29 -7.22 -9.19
C LYS A 11 -13.05 -6.68 -8.50
N PHE A 12 -13.19 -5.54 -7.81
CA PHE A 12 -12.12 -4.77 -7.18
C PHE A 12 -10.95 -4.55 -8.13
N TRP A 13 -11.22 -4.13 -9.38
CA TRP A 13 -10.21 -4.06 -10.45
C TRP A 13 -10.08 -2.65 -11.04
N PRO A 14 -9.05 -1.88 -10.63
CA PRO A 14 -8.26 -2.06 -9.40
C PRO A 14 -9.09 -1.75 -8.14
N PRO A 15 -8.65 -2.17 -6.93
CA PRO A 15 -9.20 -1.64 -5.68
C PRO A 15 -8.95 -0.13 -5.61
N HIS A 16 -9.93 0.63 -5.11
CA HIS A 16 -9.89 2.10 -5.12
C HIS A 16 -10.71 2.68 -3.96
N ARG A 17 -10.60 3.98 -3.71
CA ARG A 17 -11.27 4.67 -2.58
C ARG A 17 -12.79 4.48 -2.56
N GLY A 18 -13.46 4.40 -3.72
CA GLY A 18 -14.90 4.05 -3.77
C GLY A 18 -15.20 2.64 -3.22
N HIS A 19 -14.35 1.65 -3.48
CA HIS A 19 -14.47 0.33 -2.86
C HIS A 19 -14.17 0.39 -1.36
N GLN A 20 -13.23 1.23 -0.92
CA GLN A 20 -12.93 1.40 0.50
C GLN A 20 -14.14 2.00 1.24
N LEU A 21 -14.74 3.07 0.71
CA LEU A 21 -15.98 3.64 1.22
C LEU A 21 -17.09 2.59 1.36
N LEU A 22 -17.27 1.73 0.36
CA LEU A 22 -18.23 0.63 0.40
C LEU A 22 -17.92 -0.37 1.52
N LEU A 23 -16.68 -0.83 1.63
CA LEU A 23 -16.25 -1.80 2.64
C LEU A 23 -16.34 -1.22 4.06
N GLU A 24 -15.90 0.02 4.26
CA GLU A 24 -15.92 0.71 5.56
C GLU A 24 -17.35 1.00 6.01
N THR A 25 -18.22 1.46 5.10
CA THR A 25 -19.65 1.66 5.39
C THR A 25 -20.35 0.35 5.74
N ALA A 26 -19.99 -0.74 5.05
CA ALA A 26 -20.54 -2.06 5.34
C ALA A 26 -20.06 -2.56 6.70
N ALA A 27 -18.75 -2.50 6.97
CA ALA A 27 -18.13 -2.97 8.19
C ALA A 27 -18.66 -2.27 9.45
N ALA A 28 -18.97 -0.97 9.37
CA ALA A 28 -19.56 -0.21 10.46
C ALA A 28 -20.98 -0.67 10.88
N GLN A 29 -21.64 -1.52 10.09
CA GLN A 29 -23.05 -1.91 10.28
C GLN A 29 -23.26 -3.40 10.54
N VAL A 30 -22.18 -4.18 10.59
CA VAL A 30 -22.19 -5.65 10.68
C VAL A 30 -21.16 -6.15 11.66
N THR A 31 -21.34 -7.36 12.18
CA THR A 31 -20.36 -7.99 13.09
C THR A 31 -19.30 -8.79 12.34
N GLU A 32 -19.52 -9.08 11.06
CA GLU A 32 -18.58 -9.74 10.17
C GLU A 32 -18.93 -9.36 8.72
N LEU A 33 -17.93 -9.08 7.90
CA LEU A 33 -18.11 -8.71 6.51
C LEU A 33 -17.51 -9.76 5.57
N LEU A 34 -18.35 -10.42 4.78
CA LEU A 34 -17.95 -11.31 3.70
C LEU A 34 -17.72 -10.51 2.42
N VAL A 35 -16.55 -10.67 1.81
CA VAL A 35 -16.17 -9.99 0.56
C VAL A 35 -15.81 -11.03 -0.50
N LEU A 36 -16.59 -11.07 -1.58
CA LEU A 36 -16.30 -11.93 -2.74
C LEU A 36 -15.62 -11.10 -3.84
N VAL A 37 -14.43 -11.57 -4.27
CA VAL A 37 -13.59 -10.94 -5.28
C VAL A 37 -13.53 -11.84 -6.51
N TYR A 38 -14.16 -11.46 -7.62
CA TYR A 38 -14.09 -12.22 -8.87
C TYR A 38 -14.42 -11.40 -10.10
N ALA A 39 -13.92 -11.84 -11.25
CA ALA A 39 -14.25 -11.32 -12.59
C ALA A 39 -14.09 -12.45 -13.63
N ASN A 40 -14.83 -12.40 -14.72
CA ASN A 40 -14.65 -13.31 -15.86
C ASN A 40 -14.97 -12.61 -17.20
N PRO A 41 -13.98 -12.34 -18.07
CA PRO A 41 -12.55 -12.68 -17.91
C PRO A 41 -11.90 -11.88 -16.78
N ASP A 42 -10.85 -12.46 -16.20
CA ASP A 42 -10.07 -11.82 -15.14
C ASP A 42 -8.77 -11.21 -15.69
N ASP A 43 -8.19 -10.29 -14.94
CA ASP A 43 -6.88 -9.70 -15.27
C ASP A 43 -5.78 -10.75 -15.17
N THR A 44 -4.97 -10.90 -16.22
CA THR A 44 -3.85 -11.85 -16.20
C THR A 44 -2.67 -11.31 -15.40
N GLN A 45 -2.52 -9.98 -15.30
CA GLN A 45 -1.43 -9.36 -14.53
C GLN A 45 -1.80 -9.21 -13.06
N HIS A 46 -3.06 -8.91 -12.76
CA HIS A 46 -3.53 -8.64 -11.40
C HIS A 46 -4.80 -9.45 -11.08
N PRO A 47 -4.73 -10.79 -11.07
CA PRO A 47 -5.92 -11.65 -10.96
C PRO A 47 -6.63 -11.48 -9.61
N ALA A 48 -7.87 -11.95 -9.50
CA ALA A 48 -8.71 -11.84 -8.31
C ALA A 48 -8.01 -12.28 -7.00
N PRO A 49 -7.19 -13.35 -6.95
CA PRO A 49 -6.40 -13.69 -5.77
C PRO A 49 -5.41 -12.59 -5.34
N ALA A 50 -4.74 -11.93 -6.29
CA ALA A 50 -3.84 -10.82 -6.00
C ALA A 50 -4.62 -9.63 -5.44
N ARG A 51 -5.75 -9.26 -6.07
CA ARG A 51 -6.59 -8.14 -5.61
C ARG A 51 -7.20 -8.39 -4.23
N ALA A 52 -7.59 -9.63 -3.93
CA ALA A 52 -8.03 -10.02 -2.60
C ALA A 52 -6.90 -9.94 -1.57
N GLN A 53 -5.67 -10.32 -1.95
CA GLN A 53 -4.50 -10.17 -1.07
C GLN A 53 -4.18 -8.71 -0.81
N TRP A 54 -4.33 -7.83 -1.79
CA TRP A 54 -4.16 -6.40 -1.58
C TRP A 54 -5.19 -5.83 -0.61
N LEU A 55 -6.46 -6.24 -0.73
CA LEU A 55 -7.49 -5.86 0.24
C LEU A 55 -7.18 -6.39 1.65
N ARG A 56 -6.66 -7.63 1.78
CA ARG A 56 -6.19 -8.14 3.08
C ARG A 56 -5.10 -7.26 3.66
N GLU A 57 -4.13 -6.87 2.85
CA GLU A 57 -3.02 -6.03 3.28
C GLU A 57 -3.51 -4.63 3.69
N LEU A 58 -4.37 -3.99 2.88
CA LEU A 58 -4.94 -2.68 3.20
C LEU A 58 -5.69 -2.66 4.54
N TYR A 59 -6.32 -3.77 4.90
CA TYR A 59 -7.10 -3.91 6.14
C TYR A 59 -6.46 -4.84 7.15
N ARG A 60 -5.15 -5.11 7.06
CA ARG A 60 -4.50 -6.13 7.91
C ARG A 60 -4.51 -5.77 9.41
N GLY A 61 -4.58 -4.48 9.74
CA GLY A 61 -4.33 -3.94 11.08
C GLY A 61 -2.84 -3.91 11.47
N ASP A 62 -2.54 -3.49 12.70
CA ASP A 62 -1.17 -3.55 13.23
C ASP A 62 -0.80 -4.97 13.69
N ASP A 63 -1.77 -5.70 14.25
CA ASP A 63 -1.62 -7.09 14.69
C ASP A 63 -2.03 -8.06 13.57
N TYR A 64 -1.03 -8.62 12.89
CA TYR A 64 -1.23 -9.58 11.80
C TYR A 64 -2.04 -10.82 12.23
N GLY A 65 -1.96 -11.23 13.50
CA GLY A 65 -2.66 -12.41 14.02
C GLY A 65 -4.18 -12.27 14.07
N GLN A 66 -4.70 -11.04 14.09
CA GLN A 66 -6.14 -10.77 14.08
C GLN A 66 -6.77 -10.96 12.70
N GLY A 67 -5.94 -10.99 11.65
CA GLY A 67 -6.39 -11.00 10.28
C GLY A 67 -7.05 -9.68 9.87
N PRO A 68 -7.54 -9.60 8.62
CA PRO A 68 -8.05 -8.35 8.07
C PRO A 68 -9.34 -7.91 8.76
N HIS A 69 -9.41 -6.65 9.18
CA HIS A 69 -10.55 -6.05 9.86
C HIS A 69 -10.69 -4.56 9.56
N ILE A 70 -11.91 -4.04 9.73
CA ILE A 70 -12.20 -2.61 9.70
C ILE A 70 -12.86 -2.25 11.03
N GLY A 71 -12.16 -1.48 11.85
CA GLY A 71 -12.56 -1.27 13.25
C GLY A 71 -12.71 -2.62 13.96
N PRO A 72 -13.82 -2.89 14.67
CA PRO A 72 -14.04 -4.18 15.34
C PRO A 72 -14.51 -5.30 14.40
N THR A 73 -14.74 -5.01 13.11
CA THR A 73 -15.43 -5.93 12.20
C THR A 73 -14.42 -6.73 11.37
N PRO A 74 -14.32 -8.06 11.56
CA PRO A 74 -13.47 -8.92 10.75
C PRO A 74 -13.97 -9.01 9.29
N LEU A 75 -13.03 -9.09 8.37
CA LEU A 75 -13.28 -9.27 6.94
C LEU A 75 -12.94 -10.70 6.51
N ARG A 76 -13.90 -11.38 5.89
CA ARG A 76 -13.67 -12.67 5.22
C ARG A 76 -13.58 -12.46 3.72
N LEU A 77 -12.36 -12.43 3.18
CA LEU A 77 -12.15 -12.23 1.75
C LEU A 77 -11.99 -13.57 1.02
N HIS A 78 -12.80 -13.79 -0.02
CA HIS A 78 -12.71 -14.93 -0.91
C HIS A 78 -12.49 -14.46 -2.35
N ALA A 79 -11.36 -14.85 -2.94
CA ALA A 79 -11.14 -14.73 -4.37
C ALA A 79 -11.66 -15.97 -5.08
N LEU A 80 -12.48 -15.79 -6.12
CA LEU A 80 -12.97 -16.89 -6.94
C LEU A 80 -12.32 -16.82 -8.33
N PRO A 81 -11.74 -17.92 -8.83
CA PRO A 81 -11.08 -17.92 -10.13
C PRO A 81 -12.09 -17.77 -11.27
N ALA A 82 -11.69 -17.13 -12.37
CA ALA A 82 -12.55 -16.85 -13.52
C ALA A 82 -13.31 -18.09 -14.03
N VAL A 83 -12.66 -19.25 -14.05
CA VAL A 83 -13.24 -20.53 -14.51
C VAL A 83 -14.37 -21.05 -13.61
N ALA A 84 -14.47 -20.57 -12.38
CA ALA A 84 -15.45 -21.01 -11.40
C ALA A 84 -16.61 -20.02 -11.22
N VAL A 85 -16.64 -18.92 -11.99
CA VAL A 85 -17.67 -17.88 -11.88
C VAL A 85 -18.32 -17.60 -13.25
N PRO A 86 -19.58 -17.12 -13.27
CA PRO A 86 -20.23 -16.73 -14.52
C PRO A 86 -19.45 -15.63 -15.24
N PRO A 87 -19.47 -15.59 -16.59
CA PRO A 87 -18.94 -14.46 -17.36
C PRO A 87 -19.58 -13.14 -16.90
N ASP A 88 -18.81 -12.07 -16.88
CA ASP A 88 -19.25 -10.73 -16.50
C ASP A 88 -20.38 -10.18 -17.40
N ALA A 89 -20.55 -10.76 -18.59
CA ALA A 89 -21.62 -10.44 -19.53
C ALA A 89 -22.91 -11.25 -19.31
N ALA A 90 -22.93 -12.18 -18.34
CA ALA A 90 -24.12 -12.92 -17.98
C ALA A 90 -25.15 -11.99 -17.32
N ASP A 91 -26.41 -12.41 -17.35
CA ASP A 91 -27.49 -11.63 -16.76
C ASP A 91 -27.44 -11.62 -15.21
N ASP A 92 -28.14 -10.63 -14.65
CA ASP A 92 -28.29 -10.47 -13.20
C ASP A 92 -28.75 -11.76 -12.51
N THR A 93 -29.71 -12.49 -13.11
CA THR A 93 -30.27 -13.73 -12.54
C THR A 93 -29.19 -14.80 -12.37
N THR A 94 -28.33 -14.97 -13.38
CA THR A 94 -27.22 -15.92 -13.36
C THR A 94 -26.23 -15.58 -12.25
N HIS A 95 -25.85 -14.31 -12.11
CA HIS A 95 -24.94 -13.87 -11.04
C HIS A 95 -25.56 -14.04 -9.65
N ARG A 96 -26.82 -13.67 -9.46
CA ARG A 96 -27.53 -13.79 -8.17
C ARG A 96 -27.64 -15.26 -7.75
N GLU A 97 -28.00 -16.12 -8.68
CA GLU A 97 -28.12 -17.56 -8.42
C GLU A 97 -26.77 -18.21 -8.13
N PHE A 98 -25.73 -17.83 -8.87
CA PHE A 98 -24.37 -18.27 -8.60
C PHE A 98 -23.95 -17.97 -7.15
N VAL A 99 -24.10 -16.71 -6.69
CA VAL A 99 -23.72 -16.32 -5.33
C VAL A 99 -24.58 -17.05 -4.29
N ARG A 100 -25.89 -17.20 -4.52
CA ARG A 100 -26.79 -17.96 -3.63
C ARG A 100 -26.31 -19.40 -3.45
N GLN A 101 -25.98 -20.09 -4.55
CA GLN A 101 -25.47 -21.46 -4.50
C GLN A 101 -24.09 -21.54 -3.85
N TRP A 102 -23.21 -20.57 -4.13
CA TRP A 102 -21.89 -20.52 -3.53
C TRP A 102 -21.98 -20.39 -2.00
N LEU A 103 -22.81 -19.46 -1.50
CA LEU A 103 -23.09 -19.29 -0.08
C LEU A 103 -23.64 -20.57 0.55
N ALA A 104 -24.61 -21.22 -0.09
CA ALA A 104 -25.20 -22.47 0.38
C ALA A 104 -24.16 -23.60 0.48
N ARG A 105 -23.29 -23.77 -0.52
CA ARG A 105 -22.21 -24.78 -0.51
C ARG A 105 -21.19 -24.55 0.62
N HIS A 106 -21.00 -23.30 1.03
CA HIS A 106 -20.08 -22.94 2.12
C HIS A 106 -20.80 -22.83 3.47
N ASN A 107 -22.09 -23.16 3.53
CA ASN A 107 -22.92 -23.08 4.72
C ASN A 107 -22.93 -21.67 5.35
N LEU A 108 -22.90 -20.64 4.50
CA LEU A 108 -22.88 -19.23 4.88
C LEU A 108 -24.26 -18.61 4.72
N ARG A 109 -24.69 -17.85 5.72
CA ARG A 109 -25.90 -17.00 5.67
C ARG A 109 -25.48 -15.54 5.75
N VAL A 110 -26.11 -14.71 4.93
CA VAL A 110 -25.90 -13.26 4.90
C VAL A 110 -27.22 -12.57 5.20
N GLU A 111 -27.17 -11.49 5.96
CA GLU A 111 -28.36 -10.75 6.39
C GLU A 111 -28.48 -9.39 5.70
N VAL A 112 -27.37 -8.87 5.16
CA VAL A 112 -27.32 -7.60 4.45
C VAL A 112 -26.38 -7.68 3.26
N VAL A 113 -26.82 -7.14 2.13
CA VAL A 113 -25.98 -6.88 0.96
C VAL A 113 -25.72 -5.38 0.88
N PHE A 114 -24.46 -5.01 0.71
CA PHE A 114 -24.03 -3.63 0.46
C PHE A 114 -23.57 -3.51 -0.98
N SER A 115 -24.03 -2.47 -1.68
CA SER A 115 -23.60 -2.20 -3.06
C SER A 115 -23.70 -0.72 -3.41
N SER A 116 -22.87 -0.30 -4.37
CA SER A 116 -22.94 1.02 -4.99
C SER A 116 -23.68 1.01 -6.34
N GLU A 117 -24.26 -0.13 -6.73
CA GLU A 117 -24.85 -0.32 -8.06
C GLU A 117 -26.35 -0.62 -8.02
N ALA A 118 -27.04 -0.28 -9.13
CA ALA A 118 -28.49 -0.36 -9.26
C ALA A 118 -29.06 -1.80 -9.14
N TYR A 119 -28.25 -2.83 -9.38
CA TYR A 119 -28.67 -4.23 -9.21
C TYR A 119 -28.87 -4.64 -7.74
N GLY A 120 -28.32 -3.86 -6.80
CA GLY A 120 -28.23 -4.18 -5.37
C GLY A 120 -29.54 -4.65 -4.72
N PRO A 121 -30.66 -3.91 -4.85
CA PRO A 121 -31.93 -4.29 -4.24
C PRO A 121 -32.44 -5.65 -4.73
N GLY A 122 -32.34 -5.92 -6.03
CA GLY A 122 -32.77 -7.19 -6.62
C GLY A 122 -31.86 -8.36 -6.22
N PHE A 123 -30.57 -8.09 -6.02
CA PHE A 123 -29.62 -9.09 -5.53
C PHE A 123 -29.89 -9.46 -4.07
N ALA A 124 -30.09 -8.47 -3.20
CA ALA A 124 -30.43 -8.70 -1.79
C ALA A 124 -31.74 -9.49 -1.63
N ALA A 125 -32.76 -9.12 -2.40
CA ALA A 125 -34.05 -9.82 -2.41
C ALA A 125 -33.90 -11.31 -2.81
N HIS A 126 -33.07 -11.61 -3.82
CA HIS A 126 -32.79 -12.99 -4.25
C HIS A 126 -32.12 -13.84 -3.17
N LEU A 127 -31.31 -13.21 -2.30
CA LEU A 127 -30.65 -13.86 -1.17
C LEU A 127 -31.51 -13.91 0.10
N GLY A 128 -32.68 -13.26 0.11
CA GLY A 128 -33.48 -13.09 1.33
C GLY A 128 -32.79 -12.19 2.39
N ALA A 129 -31.98 -11.23 1.94
CA ALA A 129 -31.22 -10.30 2.78
C ALA A 129 -31.74 -8.86 2.65
N ALA A 130 -31.43 -8.01 3.64
CA ALA A 130 -31.63 -6.57 3.53
C ALA A 130 -30.64 -5.96 2.53
N HIS A 131 -30.97 -4.80 1.96
CA HIS A 131 -30.06 -4.03 1.10
C HIS A 131 -29.69 -2.70 1.74
N VAL A 132 -28.42 -2.32 1.61
CA VAL A 132 -27.94 -0.97 1.91
C VAL A 132 -27.19 -0.44 0.69
N ALA A 133 -27.71 0.63 0.10
CA ALA A 133 -27.06 1.34 -1.00
C ALA A 133 -25.96 2.27 -0.44
N VAL A 134 -24.77 2.26 -1.04
CA VAL A 134 -23.65 3.12 -0.63
C VAL A 134 -23.19 3.95 -1.82
N ASP A 135 -23.33 5.28 -1.73
CA ASP A 135 -22.81 6.24 -2.72
C ASP A 135 -23.08 5.87 -4.19
N VAL A 136 -24.31 5.43 -4.50
CA VAL A 136 -24.70 5.03 -5.88
C VAL A 136 -24.43 6.12 -6.93
N PRO A 137 -24.67 7.42 -6.64
CA PRO A 137 -24.35 8.50 -7.56
C PRO A 137 -22.85 8.82 -7.66
N ARG A 138 -21.99 8.19 -6.84
CA ARG A 138 -20.55 8.46 -6.72
C ARG A 138 -20.25 9.92 -6.39
N GLN A 139 -21.01 10.49 -5.46
CA GLN A 139 -20.85 11.88 -5.01
C GLN A 139 -19.73 12.03 -3.98
N GLN A 140 -19.53 11.03 -3.13
CA GLN A 140 -18.47 11.08 -2.12
C GLN A 140 -17.11 10.71 -2.72
N VAL A 141 -17.07 9.67 -3.55
CA VAL A 141 -15.84 9.30 -4.28
C VAL A 141 -16.15 9.17 -5.78
N PRO A 142 -15.85 10.20 -6.59
CA PRO A 142 -16.22 10.26 -8.01
C PRO A 142 -15.31 9.41 -8.89
N THR A 143 -15.31 8.09 -8.68
CA THR A 143 -14.48 7.14 -9.43
C THR A 143 -15.19 5.81 -9.68
N SER A 144 -14.70 5.06 -10.67
CA SER A 144 -15.11 3.68 -10.93
C SER A 144 -13.94 2.87 -11.47
N GLY A 145 -13.98 1.55 -11.25
CA GLY A 145 -13.00 0.64 -11.82
C GLY A 145 -12.88 0.76 -13.34
N THR A 146 -13.97 1.03 -14.06
CA THR A 146 -13.94 1.23 -15.52
C THR A 146 -13.17 2.50 -15.91
N GLN A 147 -13.40 3.62 -15.22
CA GLN A 147 -12.65 4.85 -15.46
C GLN A 147 -11.16 4.67 -15.15
N LEU A 148 -10.83 4.01 -14.03
CA LEU A 148 -9.45 3.75 -13.66
C LEU A 148 -8.75 2.83 -14.65
N ARG A 149 -9.38 1.74 -15.09
CA ARG A 149 -8.79 0.86 -16.12
C ARG A 149 -8.58 1.58 -17.45
N ALA A 150 -9.51 2.43 -17.87
CA ALA A 150 -9.34 3.24 -19.08
C ALA A 150 -8.15 4.21 -18.93
N ALA A 151 -8.02 4.84 -17.76
CA ALA A 151 -6.90 5.72 -17.46
C ALA A 151 -5.55 4.97 -17.35
N LEU A 152 -5.54 3.72 -16.88
CA LEU A 152 -4.35 2.87 -16.82
C LEU A 152 -3.91 2.37 -18.22
N ALA A 153 -4.87 2.13 -19.11
CA ALA A 153 -4.63 1.62 -20.46
C ALA A 153 -4.15 2.70 -21.44
N GLY A 154 -4.65 3.93 -21.31
CA GLY A 154 -4.07 5.07 -22.00
C GLY A 154 -2.85 5.53 -21.22
N ALA A 155 -1.68 5.63 -21.84
CA ALA A 155 -0.53 6.36 -21.28
C ALA A 155 -0.84 7.87 -21.21
N ALA A 156 -1.93 8.24 -20.53
CA ALA A 156 -2.42 9.59 -20.45
C ALA A 156 -1.41 10.38 -19.62
N ALA A 157 -0.86 11.41 -20.23
CA ALA A 157 0.05 12.38 -19.61
C ALA A 157 -0.54 13.05 -18.35
N ASP A 158 -1.82 12.80 -18.03
CA ASP A 158 -2.56 13.37 -16.92
C ASP A 158 -3.37 12.29 -16.15
N PHE A 159 -2.71 11.19 -15.78
CA PHE A 159 -3.26 10.15 -14.87
C PHE A 159 -3.58 10.71 -13.45
N THR A 160 -3.34 12.00 -13.22
CA THR A 160 -3.32 12.70 -11.92
C THR A 160 -4.64 12.61 -11.16
N ALA A 161 -5.76 12.96 -11.78
CA ALA A 161 -7.05 12.98 -11.09
C ALA A 161 -7.59 11.57 -10.76
N PRO A 162 -7.62 10.59 -11.69
CA PRO A 162 -8.07 9.24 -11.37
C PRO A 162 -7.10 8.49 -10.41
N ALA A 163 -5.78 8.74 -10.50
CA ALA A 163 -4.79 8.14 -9.60
C ALA A 163 -5.01 8.48 -8.14
N SER A 164 -5.51 9.69 -7.85
CA SER A 164 -5.74 10.16 -6.49
C SER A 164 -6.73 9.28 -5.70
N HIS A 165 -7.56 8.51 -6.42
CA HIS A 165 -8.49 7.56 -5.83
C HIS A 165 -7.94 6.14 -5.71
N ILE A 166 -6.68 5.90 -6.09
CA ILE A 166 -5.99 4.63 -5.88
C ILE A 166 -5.04 4.79 -4.68
N HIS A 167 -5.10 3.82 -3.77
CA HIS A 167 -4.17 3.77 -2.65
C HIS A 167 -2.73 3.60 -3.15
N PRO A 168 -1.70 4.29 -2.59
CA PRO A 168 -0.33 4.23 -3.10
C PRO A 168 0.23 2.81 -3.21
N PHE A 169 -0.05 1.95 -2.21
CA PHE A 169 0.29 0.52 -2.27
C PHE A 169 -0.30 -0.20 -3.50
N VAL A 170 -1.55 0.09 -3.86
CA VAL A 170 -2.21 -0.51 -5.03
C VAL A 170 -1.67 0.10 -6.31
N ALA A 171 -1.46 1.43 -6.36
CA ALA A 171 -0.89 2.11 -7.52
C ALA A 171 0.50 1.55 -7.88
N ALA A 172 1.33 1.25 -6.87
CA ALA A 172 2.62 0.63 -7.07
C ALA A 172 2.54 -0.72 -7.80
N GLN A 173 1.47 -1.50 -7.60
CA GLN A 173 1.27 -2.78 -8.28
C GLN A 173 1.11 -2.62 -9.79
N TYR A 174 0.56 -1.48 -10.21
CA TYR A 174 0.44 -1.06 -11.61
C TYR A 174 1.67 -0.29 -12.13
N GLY A 175 2.75 -0.21 -11.35
CA GLY A 175 3.96 0.53 -11.72
C GLY A 175 3.81 2.05 -11.66
N LEU A 176 2.88 2.55 -10.83
CA LEU A 176 2.51 3.95 -10.76
C LEU A 176 2.77 4.56 -9.38
N VAL A 177 3.01 5.87 -9.39
CA VAL A 177 3.10 6.69 -8.18
C VAL A 177 1.99 7.75 -8.24
N PRO A 178 1.09 7.82 -7.24
CA PRO A 178 0.13 8.92 -7.16
C PRO A 178 0.84 10.27 -7.12
N THR A 179 0.30 11.26 -7.83
CA THR A 179 0.85 12.61 -7.84
C THR A 179 0.71 13.29 -6.51
N THR A 180 1.74 14.04 -6.12
CA THR A 180 1.77 14.75 -4.85
C THR A 180 2.07 16.23 -5.03
N PRO A 181 1.56 17.09 -4.12
CA PRO A 181 1.68 18.54 -4.27
C PRO A 181 3.13 19.05 -4.12
N VAL A 182 3.96 18.28 -3.41
CA VAL A 182 5.38 18.57 -3.20
C VAL A 182 6.24 17.41 -3.73
N PRO A 183 7.41 17.71 -4.31
CA PRO A 183 8.41 16.70 -4.62
C PRO A 183 9.03 16.11 -3.34
N ARG A 184 9.54 14.90 -3.46
CA ARG A 184 10.19 14.17 -2.36
C ARG A 184 11.68 14.02 -2.62
N LEU A 185 12.45 14.09 -1.54
CA LEU A 185 13.81 13.55 -1.51
C LEU A 185 13.86 12.40 -0.49
N VAL A 186 14.71 11.41 -0.74
CA VAL A 186 14.92 10.28 0.15
C VAL A 186 16.37 10.18 0.60
N LEU A 187 16.55 9.89 1.88
CA LEU A 187 17.84 9.59 2.50
C LEU A 187 17.98 8.08 2.69
N LEU A 188 19.00 7.51 2.06
CA LEU A 188 19.35 6.09 2.15
C LEU A 188 20.73 5.93 2.78
N GLY A 189 21.07 4.70 3.16
CA GLY A 189 22.35 4.37 3.77
C GLY A 189 22.24 3.27 4.80
N ALA A 190 23.39 2.71 5.16
CA ALA A 190 23.49 1.64 6.15
C ALA A 190 22.89 2.03 7.51
N GLU A 191 22.71 1.05 8.39
CA GLU A 191 22.33 1.33 9.76
C GLU A 191 23.37 2.25 10.43
N SER A 192 22.86 3.18 11.25
CA SER A 192 23.69 4.15 11.98
C SER A 192 24.61 5.01 11.10
N SER A 193 24.23 5.29 9.85
CA SER A 193 24.93 6.24 8.96
C SER A 193 24.52 7.70 9.14
N GLY A 194 23.62 7.99 10.10
CA GLY A 194 23.14 9.34 10.41
C GLY A 194 21.95 9.82 9.57
N LYS A 195 21.22 8.93 8.89
CA LYS A 195 20.04 9.28 8.06
C LYS A 195 19.00 10.08 8.83
N THR A 196 18.55 9.58 9.97
CA THR A 196 17.51 10.24 10.80
C THR A 196 18.00 11.61 11.28
N THR A 197 19.26 11.72 11.72
CA THR A 197 19.85 13.00 12.13
C THR A 197 19.90 13.99 10.97
N LEU A 198 20.27 13.55 9.77
CA LEU A 198 20.28 14.38 8.58
C LEU A 198 18.86 14.77 8.14
N ALA A 199 17.88 13.87 8.26
CA ALA A 199 16.47 14.14 7.93
C ALA A 199 15.92 15.29 8.79
N VAL A 200 16.15 15.23 10.11
CA VAL A 200 15.74 16.27 11.05
C VAL A 200 16.44 17.59 10.74
N ALA A 201 17.77 17.58 10.57
CA ALA A 201 18.52 18.81 10.29
C ALA A 201 18.12 19.45 8.95
N LEU A 202 17.82 18.66 7.92
CA LEU A 202 17.30 19.16 6.65
C LEU A 202 15.89 19.75 6.80
N ALA A 203 15.03 19.10 7.58
CA ALA A 203 13.67 19.58 7.83
C ALA A 203 13.68 20.95 8.51
N GLU A 204 14.54 21.12 9.51
CA GLU A 204 14.77 22.40 10.20
C GLU A 204 15.36 23.45 9.24
N ALA A 205 16.39 23.11 8.47
CA ALA A 205 17.07 24.05 7.58
C ALA A 205 16.19 24.52 6.40
N LEU A 206 15.27 23.67 5.93
CA LEU A 206 14.35 23.96 4.82
C LEU A 206 12.96 24.43 5.30
N GLY A 207 12.68 24.38 6.61
CA GLY A 207 11.36 24.72 7.16
C GLY A 207 10.25 23.79 6.66
N THR A 208 10.52 22.49 6.54
CA THR A 208 9.60 21.51 5.95
C THR A 208 9.38 20.28 6.84
N ALA A 209 8.47 19.39 6.43
CA ALA A 209 8.19 18.13 7.09
C ALA A 209 9.16 17.01 6.67
N TRP A 210 9.33 16.02 7.54
CA TRP A 210 10.04 14.79 7.25
C TRP A 210 9.27 13.56 7.74
N VAL A 211 9.54 12.41 7.13
CA VAL A 211 8.93 11.13 7.48
C VAL A 211 10.00 10.18 8.03
N PRO A 212 9.84 9.66 9.26
CA PRO A 212 10.76 8.70 9.82
C PRO A 212 10.65 7.33 9.14
N GLU A 213 11.70 6.53 9.30
CA GLU A 213 11.71 5.12 8.90
C GLU A 213 10.66 4.34 9.71
N PHE A 214 9.57 3.93 9.06
CA PHE A 214 8.50 3.19 9.73
C PHE A 214 8.96 1.81 10.21
N GLY A 215 9.91 1.18 9.51
CA GLY A 215 10.50 -0.10 9.93
C GLY A 215 11.06 -0.06 11.36
N ARG A 216 11.66 1.07 11.77
CA ARG A 216 12.14 1.28 13.14
C ARG A 216 10.98 1.39 14.13
N THR A 217 9.94 2.14 13.76
CA THR A 217 8.73 2.30 14.58
C THR A 217 8.09 0.94 14.86
N LEU A 218 7.92 0.11 13.84
CA LEU A 218 7.34 -1.22 14.00
C LEU A 218 8.27 -2.16 14.77
N HIS A 219 9.58 -2.07 14.55
CA HIS A 219 10.58 -2.86 15.28
C HIS A 219 10.49 -2.59 16.80
N GLU A 220 10.36 -1.34 17.20
CA GLU A 220 10.16 -0.95 18.61
C GLU A 220 8.83 -1.47 19.17
N GLN A 221 7.73 -1.31 18.41
CA GLN A 221 6.41 -1.79 18.79
C GLN A 221 6.36 -3.32 18.98
N LYS A 222 7.09 -4.08 18.16
CA LYS A 222 7.18 -5.54 18.24
C LYS A 222 8.33 -6.05 19.11
N ASN A 223 8.91 -5.21 19.98
CA ASN A 223 10.02 -5.59 20.87
C ASN A 223 11.17 -6.31 20.12
N ALA A 224 11.58 -5.71 19.00
CA ALA A 224 12.64 -6.18 18.11
C ALA A 224 12.36 -7.48 17.32
N GLN A 225 11.12 -7.95 17.26
CA GLN A 225 10.74 -9.17 16.54
C GLN A 225 9.90 -8.85 15.30
N LEU A 226 10.57 -8.57 14.19
CA LEU A 226 9.91 -8.43 12.88
C LEU A 226 9.86 -9.77 12.16
N ASP A 227 8.71 -10.11 11.61
CA ASP A 227 8.50 -11.31 10.79
C ASP A 227 8.51 -10.95 9.30
N TYR A 228 8.57 -11.95 8.43
CA TYR A 228 8.60 -11.73 6.99
C TYR A 228 7.36 -10.96 6.50
N GLU A 229 6.20 -11.29 7.05
CA GLU A 229 4.90 -10.69 6.74
C GLU A 229 4.83 -9.20 7.11
N ASP A 230 5.71 -8.71 7.99
CA ASP A 230 5.78 -7.29 8.34
C ASP A 230 6.41 -6.44 7.24
N LEU A 231 7.21 -7.01 6.34
CA LEU A 231 7.97 -6.21 5.38
C LEU A 231 7.07 -5.57 4.31
N VAL A 232 6.01 -6.26 3.88
CA VAL A 232 5.00 -5.66 2.99
C VAL A 232 4.29 -4.50 3.69
N TYR A 233 3.99 -4.66 4.98
CA TYR A 233 3.37 -3.61 5.78
C TYR A 233 4.27 -2.43 6.01
N ILE A 234 5.55 -2.66 6.29
CA ILE A 234 6.53 -1.59 6.43
C ILE A 234 6.59 -0.79 5.14
N GLY A 235 6.72 -1.46 3.99
CA GLY A 235 6.70 -0.81 2.69
C GLY A 235 5.42 -0.01 2.46
N ARG A 236 4.24 -0.62 2.70
CA ARG A 236 2.94 0.04 2.53
C ARG A 236 2.80 1.26 3.43
N ARG A 237 3.07 1.12 4.73
CA ARG A 237 2.87 2.20 5.70
C ARG A 237 3.86 3.34 5.50
N GLN A 238 5.08 3.04 5.05
CA GLN A 238 6.03 4.06 4.62
C GLN A 238 5.45 4.91 3.47
N LEU A 239 4.85 4.28 2.43
CA LEU A 239 4.21 5.03 1.34
C LEU A 239 3.02 5.88 1.83
N GLU A 240 2.21 5.34 2.74
CA GLU A 240 1.06 6.06 3.32
C GLU A 240 1.51 7.29 4.12
N LEU A 241 2.49 7.14 5.02
CA LEU A 241 3.04 8.23 5.82
C LEU A 241 3.67 9.32 4.96
N GLU A 242 4.39 8.93 3.90
CA GLU A 242 4.94 9.85 2.92
C GLU A 242 3.90 10.60 2.10
N ASP A 243 2.74 10.02 1.82
CA ASP A 243 1.65 10.70 1.13
C ASP A 243 0.92 11.64 2.10
N GLU A 244 0.65 11.19 3.33
CA GLU A 244 0.03 11.96 4.41
C GLU A 244 0.83 13.23 4.76
N ALA A 245 2.16 13.11 4.86
CA ALA A 245 3.05 14.22 5.24
C ALA A 245 3.15 15.33 4.18
N THR A 246 2.74 15.08 2.93
CA THR A 246 2.81 16.10 1.86
C THR A 246 1.98 17.33 2.14
N ALA A 247 0.88 17.19 2.91
CA ALA A 247 0.03 18.31 3.29
C ALA A 247 0.70 19.30 4.26
N GLN A 248 1.75 18.86 4.96
CA GLN A 248 2.48 19.65 5.96
C GLN A 248 3.85 20.12 5.45
N ALA A 249 4.30 19.60 4.31
CA ALA A 249 5.60 19.92 3.73
C ALA A 249 5.59 21.25 2.94
N GLN A 250 6.71 21.95 2.97
CA GLN A 250 6.95 23.18 2.22
C GLN A 250 8.13 22.98 1.27
N GLY A 251 7.86 23.09 -0.04
CA GLY A 251 8.87 22.92 -1.10
C GLY A 251 9.32 21.47 -1.32
N TRP A 252 9.76 20.78 -0.27
CA TRP A 252 10.31 19.42 -0.31
C TRP A 252 9.78 18.58 0.84
N LEU A 253 9.41 17.32 0.60
CA LEU A 253 9.25 16.34 1.68
C LEU A 253 10.52 15.50 1.82
N ILE A 254 11.03 15.37 3.04
CA ILE A 254 12.22 14.57 3.34
C ILE A 254 11.80 13.19 3.87
N CYS A 255 12.26 12.12 3.23
CA CYS A 255 11.91 10.75 3.61
C CYS A 255 13.15 10.03 4.14
N ASP A 256 13.10 9.50 5.38
CA ASP A 256 14.10 8.58 5.90
C ASP A 256 13.75 7.15 5.45
N THR A 257 14.57 6.58 4.57
CA THR A 257 14.37 5.30 3.88
C THR A 257 13.24 5.25 2.85
N ASN A 258 13.12 4.11 2.14
CA ASN A 258 12.01 3.80 1.24
C ASN A 258 11.74 2.28 1.11
N ALA A 259 10.75 1.94 0.29
CA ALA A 259 10.38 0.56 0.00
C ALA A 259 11.50 -0.26 -0.68
N ALA A 260 12.44 0.37 -1.42
CA ALA A 260 13.59 -0.35 -1.97
C ALA A 260 14.50 -0.86 -0.86
N THR A 261 14.83 -0.03 0.14
CA THR A 261 15.57 -0.48 1.33
C THR A 261 14.84 -1.59 2.10
N THR A 262 13.52 -1.48 2.25
CA THR A 262 12.72 -2.54 2.88
C THR A 262 12.79 -3.86 2.07
N ALA A 263 12.73 -3.79 0.75
CA ALA A 263 12.90 -4.95 -0.12
C ALA A 263 14.30 -5.56 -0.02
N LEU A 264 15.35 -4.72 0.13
CA LEU A 264 16.72 -5.18 0.34
C LEU A 264 16.84 -5.98 1.64
N TYR A 265 16.27 -5.45 2.72
CA TYR A 265 16.23 -6.15 4.01
C TYR A 265 15.42 -7.45 3.94
N SER A 266 14.35 -7.50 3.14
CA SER A 266 13.63 -8.74 2.87
C SER A 266 14.55 -9.83 2.31
N TYR A 267 15.32 -9.50 1.27
CA TYR A 267 16.27 -10.45 0.69
C TYR A 267 17.39 -10.83 1.66
N TYR A 268 17.86 -9.86 2.46
CA TYR A 268 18.95 -10.08 3.40
C TYR A 268 18.56 -11.01 4.54
N TYR A 269 17.45 -10.73 5.24
CA TYR A 269 17.03 -11.48 6.43
C TYR A 269 16.21 -12.75 6.12
N PHE A 270 15.44 -12.74 5.02
CA PHE A 270 14.48 -13.81 4.73
C PHE A 270 14.74 -14.55 3.41
N HIS A 271 15.76 -14.14 2.64
CA HIS A 271 16.15 -14.77 1.37
C HIS A 271 15.04 -14.83 0.31
N ARG A 272 14.00 -14.01 0.48
CA ARG A 272 12.87 -13.85 -0.43
C ARG A 272 12.28 -12.46 -0.25
N CYS A 273 11.55 -11.97 -1.24
CA CYS A 273 10.84 -10.70 -1.18
C CYS A 273 9.46 -10.86 -1.78
N ASP A 274 8.44 -10.38 -1.07
CA ASP A 274 7.07 -10.46 -1.55
C ASP A 274 6.91 -9.65 -2.84
N PHE A 275 6.14 -10.18 -3.81
CA PHE A 275 5.96 -9.51 -5.10
C PHE A 275 5.38 -8.09 -4.92
N ALA A 276 4.46 -7.88 -3.99
CA ALA A 276 3.88 -6.57 -3.76
C ALA A 276 4.91 -5.55 -3.24
N LEU A 277 5.87 -6.02 -2.42
CA LEU A 277 7.00 -5.21 -1.96
C LEU A 277 8.01 -4.94 -3.08
N GLN A 278 8.25 -5.91 -3.96
CA GLN A 278 9.06 -5.68 -5.16
C GLN A 278 8.46 -4.59 -6.05
N GLN A 279 7.14 -4.61 -6.27
CA GLN A 279 6.44 -3.58 -7.05
C GLN A 279 6.57 -2.18 -6.39
N MET A 280 6.50 -2.09 -5.06
CA MET A 280 6.78 -0.84 -4.34
C MET A 280 8.23 -0.35 -4.52
N ALA A 281 9.21 -1.26 -4.55
CA ALA A 281 10.60 -0.92 -4.81
C ALA A 281 10.81 -0.41 -6.26
N GLN A 282 10.15 -1.02 -7.25
CA GLN A 282 10.27 -0.64 -8.66
C GLN A 282 9.83 0.80 -8.93
N VAL A 283 8.79 1.28 -8.23
CA VAL A 283 8.30 2.65 -8.42
C VAL A 283 9.12 3.71 -7.67
N CYS A 284 10.12 3.32 -6.86
CA CYS A 284 10.94 4.27 -6.11
C CYS A 284 11.69 5.26 -7.02
N ARG A 285 12.12 4.85 -8.22
CA ARG A 285 12.76 5.76 -9.19
C ARG A 285 11.86 6.94 -9.56
N GLN A 286 10.56 6.71 -9.67
CA GLN A 286 9.58 7.73 -10.06
C GLN A 286 9.09 8.53 -8.84
N ARG A 287 9.17 7.95 -7.65
CA ARG A 287 8.59 8.50 -6.41
C ARG A 287 9.41 9.63 -5.78
N TYR A 288 10.72 9.60 -5.94
CA TYR A 288 11.63 10.58 -5.36
C TYR A 288 12.32 11.37 -6.46
N ALA A 289 12.30 12.70 -6.36
CA ALA A 289 13.04 13.54 -7.31
C ALA A 289 14.55 13.49 -7.05
N HIS A 290 14.96 13.31 -5.78
CA HIS A 290 16.36 13.12 -5.40
C HIS A 290 16.53 11.96 -4.43
N THR A 291 17.59 11.18 -4.63
CA THR A 291 18.05 10.15 -3.70
C THR A 291 19.44 10.53 -3.20
N PHE A 292 19.62 10.60 -1.89
CA PHE A 292 20.91 10.82 -1.25
C PHE A 292 21.32 9.59 -0.46
N VAL A 293 22.58 9.16 -0.57
CA VAL A 293 23.09 8.00 0.17
C VAL A 293 24.15 8.47 1.16
N CYS A 294 23.87 8.31 2.44
CA CYS A 294 24.79 8.65 3.53
C CYS A 294 25.93 7.63 3.61
N LEU A 295 27.17 8.09 3.48
CA LEU A 295 28.34 7.25 3.68
C LEU A 295 28.48 6.84 5.16
N PRO A 296 28.86 5.57 5.44
CA PRO A 296 29.08 5.06 6.80
C PRO A 296 30.45 5.46 7.36
N THR A 297 30.83 6.73 7.25
CA THR A 297 32.15 7.29 7.62
C THR A 297 32.23 7.79 9.06
N THR A 298 31.08 7.89 9.74
CA THR A 298 31.04 8.31 11.15
C THR A 298 31.77 7.24 12.01
N PRO A 299 32.69 7.66 12.91
CA PRO A 299 33.43 6.73 13.76
C PRO A 299 32.47 5.76 14.46
N PHE A 300 32.77 4.47 14.41
CA PHE A 300 32.00 3.48 15.14
C PHE A 300 32.06 3.80 16.64
N GLN A 301 30.90 4.09 17.24
CA GLN A 301 30.74 4.11 18.70
C GLN A 301 29.94 2.88 19.06
N ASP A 302 30.56 1.98 19.82
CA ASP A 302 29.90 0.80 20.37
C ASP A 302 28.99 1.25 21.51
N ASP A 303 27.70 1.44 21.19
CA ASP A 303 26.65 1.78 22.14
C ASP A 303 25.82 0.55 22.55
N GLY A 304 26.34 -0.66 22.29
CA GLY A 304 25.71 -1.92 22.69
C GLY A 304 24.51 -2.36 21.83
N TRP A 305 24.17 -1.60 20.78
CA TRP A 305 23.03 -1.88 19.89
C TRP A 305 23.42 -2.02 18.41
N ARG A 306 24.60 -1.53 18.00
CA ARG A 306 25.03 -1.47 16.59
C ARG A 306 25.80 -2.73 16.14
N GLY A 307 25.52 -3.18 14.92
CA GLY A 307 26.24 -4.29 14.28
C GLY A 307 27.69 -3.94 13.85
N PRO A 308 28.50 -4.95 13.47
CA PRO A 308 29.92 -4.77 13.14
C PRO A 308 30.19 -3.79 11.99
N GLU A 309 31.35 -3.14 11.97
CA GLU A 309 31.74 -2.21 10.89
C GLU A 309 31.68 -2.84 9.48
N ALA A 310 32.07 -4.11 9.36
CA ALA A 310 31.98 -4.88 8.11
C ALA A 310 30.52 -5.02 7.61
N LEU A 311 29.55 -5.12 8.53
CA LEU A 311 28.14 -5.18 8.17
C LEU A 311 27.66 -3.85 7.57
N ARG A 312 28.11 -2.71 8.11
CA ARG A 312 27.76 -1.38 7.56
C ARG A 312 28.30 -1.20 6.15
N GLN A 313 29.54 -1.61 5.89
CA GLN A 313 30.14 -1.54 4.55
C GLN A 313 29.41 -2.48 3.56
N PHE A 314 29.06 -3.68 4.00
CA PHE A 314 28.25 -4.60 3.20
C PHE A 314 26.87 -4.00 2.87
N GLN A 315 26.16 -3.48 3.86
CA GLN A 315 24.86 -2.83 3.67
C GLN A 315 24.96 -1.64 2.71
N HIS A 316 26.00 -0.82 2.84
CA HIS A 316 26.24 0.29 1.94
C HIS A 316 26.42 -0.18 0.48
N GLY A 317 27.31 -1.15 0.24
CA GLY A 317 27.50 -1.72 -1.10
C GLY A 317 26.22 -2.36 -1.66
N ALA A 318 25.44 -3.05 -0.82
CA ALA A 318 24.18 -3.66 -1.22
C ALA A 318 23.12 -2.61 -1.61
N ILE A 319 23.06 -1.48 -0.91
CA ILE A 319 22.20 -0.34 -1.27
C ILE A 319 22.61 0.23 -2.63
N LEU A 320 23.91 0.48 -2.86
CA LEU A 320 24.38 1.02 -4.14
C LEU A 320 24.05 0.08 -5.31
N MET A 321 24.31 -1.22 -5.14
CA MET A 321 23.96 -2.24 -6.14
C MET A 321 22.46 -2.26 -6.42
N GLN A 322 21.62 -2.18 -5.39
CA GLN A 322 20.16 -2.16 -5.58
C GLN A 322 19.71 -0.91 -6.33
N LEU A 323 20.28 0.26 -6.02
CA LEU A 323 19.98 1.50 -6.74
C LEU A 323 20.37 1.39 -8.20
N GLU A 324 21.52 0.79 -8.53
CA GLU A 324 21.92 0.53 -9.91
C GLU A 324 20.95 -0.42 -10.63
N LEU A 325 20.55 -1.53 -9.99
CA LEU A 325 19.60 -2.49 -10.55
C LEU A 325 18.22 -1.88 -10.83
N LEU A 326 17.76 -0.96 -9.97
CA LEU A 326 16.51 -0.24 -10.12
C LEU A 326 16.66 1.03 -11.00
N GLY A 327 17.88 1.34 -11.44
CA GLY A 327 18.21 2.55 -12.17
C GLY A 327 17.89 3.84 -11.39
N ILE A 328 18.00 3.85 -10.07
CA ILE A 328 17.72 5.03 -9.25
C ILE A 328 19.00 5.89 -9.19
N PRO A 329 19.00 7.11 -9.77
CA PRO A 329 20.15 8.01 -9.65
C PRO A 329 20.28 8.49 -8.21
N TYR A 330 21.53 8.61 -7.72
CA TYR A 330 21.78 9.01 -6.34
C TYR A 330 22.99 9.94 -6.21
N THR A 331 23.02 10.71 -5.12
CA THR A 331 24.16 11.54 -4.71
C THR A 331 24.70 11.04 -3.37
N LEU A 332 26.00 10.73 -3.32
CA LEU A 332 26.66 10.35 -2.06
C LEU A 332 26.82 11.59 -1.15
N VAL A 333 26.50 11.46 0.13
CA VAL A 333 26.70 12.51 1.13
C VAL A 333 27.58 12.02 2.27
N ASP A 334 28.50 12.87 2.71
CA ASP A 334 29.55 12.58 3.68
C ASP A 334 29.89 13.84 4.50
N GLY A 335 30.63 13.68 5.58
CA GLY A 335 31.04 14.74 6.49
C GLY A 335 30.12 14.87 7.70
N THR A 336 30.23 16.01 8.36
CA THR A 336 29.37 16.48 9.45
C THR A 336 27.92 16.69 8.98
N VAL A 337 26.99 16.86 9.92
CA VAL A 337 25.57 17.11 9.59
C VAL A 337 25.44 18.40 8.78
N GLU A 338 26.17 19.45 9.16
CA GLU A 338 26.17 20.76 8.50
C GLU A 338 26.71 20.70 7.06
N GLU A 339 27.79 19.95 6.84
CA GLU A 339 28.34 19.71 5.49
C GLU A 339 27.37 18.91 4.61
N ARG A 340 26.75 17.87 5.17
CA ARG A 340 25.74 17.06 4.46
C ARG A 340 24.50 17.89 4.11
N VAL A 341 24.01 18.71 5.04
CA VAL A 341 22.90 19.65 4.79
C VAL A 341 23.26 20.61 3.67
N SER A 342 24.45 21.22 3.72
CA SER A 342 24.91 22.16 2.69
C SER A 342 24.99 21.49 1.31
N LYS A 343 25.51 20.25 1.25
CA LYS A 343 25.60 19.49 0.00
C LYS A 343 24.23 19.13 -0.58
N VAL A 344 23.29 18.73 0.26
CA VAL A 344 21.92 18.43 -0.17
C VAL A 344 21.26 19.70 -0.72
N ARG A 345 21.34 20.83 0.01
CA ARG A 345 20.76 22.10 -0.44
C ARG A 345 21.31 22.55 -1.79
N ALA A 346 22.61 22.43 -2.02
CA ALA A 346 23.23 22.77 -3.30
C ALA A 346 22.76 21.91 -4.49
N VAL A 347 22.15 20.75 -4.24
CA VAL A 347 21.54 19.89 -5.28
C VAL A 347 20.06 20.22 -5.51
N LEU A 348 19.40 20.82 -4.51
CA LEU A 348 17.98 21.21 -4.59
C LEU A 348 17.78 22.62 -5.20
N GLU A 349 18.82 23.45 -5.22
CA GLU A 349 18.91 24.73 -5.94
C GLU A 349 19.15 24.50 -7.44
#